data_AF-A0A530QIC8-F1
#
_entry.id   AF-A0A530QIC8-F1
#
_cell.length_a   1.000
_cell.length_b   1.000
_cell.length_c   1.000
_cell.angle_alpha   90.00
_cell.angle_beta   90.00
_cell.angle_gamma   90.00
#
_symmetry.space_group_name_H-M   'P 1'
#
loop_
_entity.id
_entity.type
_entity.pdbx_description
1 polymer ?
#
loop_
_entity_poly.entity_id
_entity_poly.type
_entity_poly.pdbx_seq_one_letter_code
_entity_poly.pdbx_strand_id
1 'polypeptide(L)'
;DVSSGGVSLDGINGEIASLKSEIAGLKDTAGNNDASAKVDGLSSALDQVKTDVAALKSAVEQGGAGDTAGLAALGDKVRQIETAVAALGQAGNTAPVDLGPLNEKVAGLDALVKSAGETATAQD
;
A
#
# COMPACT_ATOMS: atom_id res chain seq x y z
N ASP A 1 14.00 34.24 -5.86
CA ASP A 1 15.03 33.27 -6.23
C ASP A 1 15.63 32.70 -4.96
N VAL A 2 15.17 31.53 -4.52
CA VAL A 2 15.76 30.85 -3.36
C VAL A 2 16.95 30.07 -3.88
N SER A 3 18.11 30.72 -3.92
CA SER A 3 19.39 30.02 -4.03
C SER A 3 19.64 29.34 -2.68
N SER A 4 18.98 28.21 -2.43
CA SER A 4 19.46 27.28 -1.43
C SER A 4 20.68 26.61 -2.05
N GLY A 5 21.83 26.68 -1.35
CA GLY A 5 23.00 25.87 -1.66
C GLY A 5 22.70 24.40 -1.40
N GLY A 6 21.76 23.84 -2.16
CA GLY A 6 21.31 22.48 -2.05
C GLY A 6 22.44 21.58 -2.50
N VAL A 7 23.06 20.91 -1.52
CA VAL A 7 24.01 19.84 -1.78
C VAL A 7 23.28 18.81 -2.65
N SER A 8 23.62 18.74 -3.93
CA SER A 8 23.00 17.80 -4.86
C SER A 8 23.58 16.41 -4.64
N LEU A 9 22.74 15.37 -4.70
CA LEU A 9 23.20 13.98 -4.53
C LEU A 9 24.30 13.61 -5.55
N ASP A 10 24.25 14.22 -6.74
CA ASP A 10 25.30 14.06 -7.76
C ASP A 10 26.61 14.78 -7.35
N GLY A 11 26.53 15.95 -6.70
CA GLY A 11 27.68 16.63 -6.09
C GLY A 11 28.32 15.80 -4.98
N ILE A 12 27.52 15.21 -4.09
CA ILE A 12 27.99 14.30 -3.02
C ILE A 12 28.69 13.08 -3.61
N ASN A 13 28.13 12.48 -4.67
CA ASN A 13 28.75 11.32 -5.31
C ASN A 13 30.10 11.68 -5.97
N GLY A 14 30.25 12.92 -6.47
CA GLY A 14 31.53 13.46 -6.95
C GLY A 14 32.56 13.63 -5.83
N GLU A 15 32.14 14.19 -4.69
CA GLU A 15 33.00 14.34 -3.50
C GLU A 15 33.46 12.99 -2.93
N ILE A 16 32.56 11.99 -2.86
CA ILE A 16 32.89 10.61 -2.48
C ILE A 16 33.94 10.01 -3.40
N ALA A 17 33.83 10.22 -4.71
CA ALA A 17 34.81 9.73 -5.68
C ALA A 17 36.19 10.39 -5.48
N SER A 18 36.23 11.69 -5.20
CA SER A 18 37.48 12.41 -4.87
C SER A 18 38.13 11.84 -3.60
N LEU A 19 37.34 11.67 -2.53
CA LEU A 19 37.82 11.13 -1.26
C LEU A 19 38.34 9.69 -1.40
N LYS A 20 37.71 8.84 -2.23
CA LYS A 20 38.23 7.50 -2.53
C LYS A 20 39.61 7.56 -3.19
N SER A 21 39.82 8.50 -4.11
CA SER A 21 41.11 8.70 -4.77
C SER A 21 42.19 9.16 -3.79
N GLU A 22 41.85 10.06 -2.88
CA GLU A 22 42.77 10.53 -1.83
C GLU A 22 43.15 9.42 -0.85
N ILE A 23 42.18 8.57 -0.44
CA ILE A 23 42.42 7.41 0.44
C ILE A 23 43.32 6.38 -0.23
N ALA A 24 43.15 6.15 -1.53
CA ALA A 24 44.03 5.27 -2.30
C ALA A 24 45.48 5.81 -2.30
N GLY A 25 45.67 7.11 -2.52
CA GLY A 25 46.99 7.75 -2.44
C GLY A 25 47.61 7.70 -1.03
N LEU A 26 46.77 7.77 0.01
CA LEU A 26 47.20 7.59 1.41
C LEU A 26 47.61 6.14 1.70
N LYS A 27 46.94 5.15 1.09
CA LYS A 27 47.32 3.74 1.21
C LYS A 27 48.70 3.47 0.62
N ASP A 28 48.98 4.07 -0.53
CA ASP A 28 50.27 3.93 -1.22
C ASP A 28 51.43 4.58 -0.45
N THR A 29 51.13 5.55 0.43
CA THR A 29 52.11 6.23 1.29
C THR A 29 52.16 5.70 2.73
N ALA A 30 51.17 4.91 3.16
CA ALA A 30 51.10 4.34 4.51
C ALA A 30 52.04 3.12 4.67
N GLY A 31 53.29 3.38 5.05
CA GLY A 31 54.33 2.36 5.23
C GLY A 31 54.31 1.57 6.56
N ASN A 32 53.26 1.67 7.39
CA ASN A 32 53.16 0.95 8.66
C ASN A 32 51.77 0.32 8.89
N ASN A 33 51.73 -0.89 9.46
CA ASN A 33 50.55 -1.76 9.59
C ASN A 33 49.32 -1.08 10.20
N ASP A 34 49.50 -0.24 11.22
CA ASP A 34 48.39 0.44 11.89
C ASP A 34 47.76 1.54 11.03
N ALA A 35 48.57 2.22 10.21
CA ALA A 35 48.09 3.23 9.27
C ALA A 35 47.34 2.54 8.11
N SER A 36 47.88 1.43 7.60
CA SER A 36 47.23 0.63 6.57
C SER A 36 45.87 0.10 7.05
N ALA A 37 45.77 -0.42 8.28
CA ALA A 37 44.51 -0.90 8.84
C ALA A 37 43.46 0.22 8.99
N LYS A 38 43.88 1.42 9.40
CA LYS A 38 42.99 2.60 9.47
C LYS A 38 42.52 3.05 8.09
N VAL A 39 43.40 3.02 7.08
CA VAL A 39 43.09 3.35 5.69
C VAL A 39 42.11 2.34 5.09
N ASP A 40 42.29 1.05 5.36
CA ASP A 40 41.36 0.00 4.94
C ASP A 40 39.98 0.15 5.60
N GLY A 41 39.95 0.49 6.90
CA GLY A 41 38.71 0.81 7.60
C GLY A 41 37.99 2.04 7.02
N LEU A 42 38.74 3.09 6.67
CA LEU A 42 38.20 4.29 6.04
C LEU A 42 37.67 4.02 4.63
N SER A 43 38.38 3.21 3.83
CA SER A 43 37.89 2.78 2.52
C SER A 43 36.57 2.02 2.62
N SER A 44 36.46 1.11 3.60
CA SER A 44 35.24 0.32 3.82
C SER A 44 34.06 1.20 4.24
N ALA A 45 34.30 2.17 5.13
CA ALA A 45 33.27 3.14 5.53
C ALA A 45 32.83 4.01 4.34
N LEU A 46 33.74 4.41 3.45
CA LEU A 46 33.40 5.21 2.28
C LEU A 46 32.62 4.41 1.22
N ASP A 47 32.90 3.12 1.08
CA ASP A 47 32.09 2.21 0.25
C ASP A 47 30.66 2.04 0.81
N GLN A 48 30.51 2.00 2.13
CA GLN A 48 29.18 2.02 2.77
C GLN A 48 28.44 3.32 2.49
N VAL A 49 29.09 4.48 2.68
CA VAL A 49 28.48 5.80 2.38
C VAL A 49 28.05 5.91 0.92
N LYS A 50 28.84 5.39 -0.03
CA LYS A 50 28.45 5.34 -1.44
C LYS A 50 27.18 4.51 -1.66
N THR A 51 27.09 3.37 -0.98
CA THR A 51 25.92 2.49 -1.03
C THR A 51 24.69 3.19 -0.45
N ASP A 52 24.83 3.86 0.69
CA ASP A 52 23.74 4.58 1.36
C ASP A 52 23.26 5.77 0.52
N VAL A 53 24.17 6.49 -0.15
CA VAL A 53 23.82 7.58 -1.08
C VAL A 53 23.09 7.04 -2.32
N ALA A 54 23.50 5.89 -2.87
CA ALA A 54 22.79 5.26 -3.98
C ALA A 54 21.38 4.80 -3.55
N ALA A 55 21.23 4.24 -2.35
CA ALA A 55 19.94 3.87 -1.78
C ALA A 55 19.06 5.09 -1.54
N LEU A 56 19.62 6.19 -1.04
CA LEU A 56 18.93 7.46 -0.84
C LEU A 56 18.48 8.07 -2.18
N LYS A 57 19.35 8.08 -3.20
CA LYS A 57 19.01 8.52 -4.55
C LYS A 57 17.87 7.68 -5.12
N SER A 58 17.93 6.36 -4.94
CA SER A 58 16.85 5.46 -5.35
C SER A 58 15.55 5.72 -4.58
N ALA A 59 15.60 5.99 -3.27
CA ALA A 59 14.42 6.36 -2.48
C ALA A 59 13.82 7.70 -2.94
N VAL A 60 14.67 8.66 -3.33
CA VAL A 60 14.24 9.94 -3.91
C VAL A 60 13.60 9.75 -5.29
N GLU A 61 14.22 8.96 -6.17
CA GLU A 61 13.72 8.64 -7.52
C GLU A 61 12.45 7.78 -7.50
N GLN A 62 12.34 6.87 -6.55
CA GLN A 62 11.14 6.07 -6.26
C GLN A 62 10.07 6.88 -5.51
N GLY A 63 10.34 8.15 -5.21
CA GLY A 63 9.41 9.07 -4.58
C GLY A 63 9.84 9.49 -3.18
N GLY A 64 10.89 10.32 -3.11
CA GLY A 64 11.13 11.24 -1.99
C GLY A 64 10.02 12.29 -1.80
N ALA A 65 8.81 12.00 -2.28
CA ALA A 65 7.55 12.69 -2.09
C ALA A 65 6.52 11.64 -1.67
N GLY A 66 6.48 11.36 -0.37
CA GLY A 66 5.59 10.37 0.27
C GLY A 66 4.11 10.73 0.24
N ASP A 67 3.52 11.05 -0.92
CA ASP A 67 2.07 11.29 -1.03
C ASP A 67 1.45 10.80 -2.35
N THR A 68 2.06 10.91 -3.52
CA THR A 68 1.29 10.71 -4.78
C THR A 68 0.93 9.26 -5.11
N ALA A 69 1.81 8.28 -4.88
CA ALA A 69 1.48 6.87 -5.13
C ALA A 69 0.54 6.30 -4.06
N GLY A 70 0.74 6.69 -2.79
CA GLY A 70 -0.15 6.37 -1.69
C GLY A 70 -1.53 7.03 -1.85
N LEU A 71 -1.57 8.28 -2.29
CA LEU A 71 -2.80 9.04 -2.58
C LEU A 71 -3.51 8.52 -3.83
N ALA A 72 -2.79 8.09 -4.87
CA ALA A 72 -3.38 7.42 -6.02
C ALA A 72 -4.03 6.09 -5.59
N ALA A 73 -3.33 5.28 -4.81
CA ALA A 73 -3.86 4.03 -4.27
C ALA A 73 -5.05 4.26 -3.32
N LEU A 74 -5.02 5.33 -2.51
CA LEU A 74 -6.13 5.73 -1.66
C LEU A 74 -7.33 6.23 -2.49
N GLY A 75 -7.09 7.03 -3.52
CA GLY A 75 -8.12 7.49 -4.47
C GLY A 75 -8.79 6.34 -5.23
N ASP A 76 -8.03 5.32 -5.59
CA ASP A 76 -8.56 4.10 -6.21
C ASP A 76 -9.43 3.30 -5.24
N LYS A 77 -9.00 3.17 -3.96
CA LYS A 77 -9.82 2.56 -2.91
C LYS A 77 -11.12 3.33 -2.66
N VAL A 78 -11.08 4.67 -2.65
CA VAL A 78 -12.28 5.50 -2.48
C VAL A 78 -13.28 5.27 -3.62
N ARG A 79 -12.85 5.26 -4.89
CA ARG A 79 -13.76 4.97 -6.03
C ARG A 79 -14.37 3.57 -5.95
N GLN A 80 -13.60 2.57 -5.50
CA GLN A 80 -14.12 1.22 -5.31
C GLN A 80 -15.21 1.18 -4.24
N ILE A 81 -15.02 1.90 -3.12
CA ILE A 81 -16.03 2.02 -2.06
C ILE A 81 -17.28 2.73 -2.57
N GLU A 82 -17.15 3.85 -3.28
CA GLU A 82 -18.29 4.58 -3.88
C GLU A 82 -19.09 3.69 -4.84
N THR A 83 -18.40 2.90 -5.67
CA THR A 83 -19.03 1.94 -6.58
C THR A 83 -19.78 0.85 -5.82
N ALA A 84 -19.15 0.27 -4.79
CA ALA A 84 -19.79 -0.74 -3.94
C ALA A 84 -21.01 -0.18 -3.21
N VAL A 85 -20.93 1.04 -2.67
CA VAL A 85 -22.05 1.73 -2.01
C VAL A 85 -23.18 2.04 -2.99
N ALA A 86 -22.87 2.48 -4.21
CA ALA A 86 -23.87 2.67 -5.25
C ALA A 86 -24.57 1.36 -5.63
N ALA A 87 -23.82 0.26 -5.72
CA ALA A 87 -24.38 -1.07 -5.96
C ALA A 87 -25.25 -1.56 -4.79
N LEU A 88 -24.82 -1.32 -3.54
CA LEU A 88 -25.61 -1.57 -2.33
C LEU A 88 -26.88 -0.72 -2.29
N GLY A 89 -26.82 0.55 -2.69
CA GLY A 89 -27.98 1.43 -2.78
C GLY A 89 -28.98 0.96 -3.84
N GLN A 90 -28.49 0.46 -4.99
CA GLN A 90 -29.33 -0.16 -6.02
C GLN A 90 -29.93 -1.50 -5.55
N ALA A 91 -29.13 -2.32 -4.86
CA ALA A 91 -29.58 -3.58 -4.27
C ALA A 91 -30.57 -3.38 -3.11
N GLY A 92 -30.40 -2.31 -2.32
CA GLY A 92 -31.34 -1.89 -1.28
C GLY A 92 -32.58 -1.18 -1.83
N ASN A 93 -32.54 -0.74 -3.10
CA ASN A 93 -33.67 -0.22 -3.86
C ASN A 93 -34.34 -1.30 -4.72
N THR A 94 -34.10 -2.59 -4.44
CA THR A 94 -35.03 -3.64 -4.89
C THR A 94 -36.40 -3.29 -4.31
N ALA A 95 -37.39 -3.12 -5.19
CA ALA A 95 -38.74 -2.70 -4.86
C ALA A 95 -39.31 -3.44 -3.62
N PRO A 96 -40.24 -2.82 -2.88
CA PRO A 96 -40.93 -3.48 -1.77
C PRO A 96 -41.36 -4.88 -2.18
N VAL A 97 -40.92 -5.89 -1.44
CA VAL A 97 -41.22 -7.29 -1.74
C VAL A 97 -42.74 -7.45 -1.75
N ASP A 98 -43.31 -7.82 -2.89
CA ASP A 98 -44.75 -8.08 -2.99
C ASP A 98 -45.08 -9.41 -2.31
N LEU A 99 -45.61 -9.31 -1.09
CA LEU A 99 -46.01 -10.45 -0.26
C LEU A 99 -47.44 -10.94 -0.55
N GLY A 100 -48.16 -10.34 -1.51
CA GLY A 100 -49.52 -10.73 -1.88
C GLY A 100 -49.66 -12.21 -2.23
N PRO A 101 -48.85 -12.76 -3.17
CA PRO A 101 -48.91 -14.17 -3.54
C PRO A 101 -48.57 -15.14 -2.40
N LEU A 102 -47.74 -14.72 -1.44
CA LEU A 102 -47.41 -15.54 -0.28
C LEU A 102 -48.58 -15.57 0.72
N ASN A 103 -49.25 -14.42 0.89
CA ASN A 103 -50.44 -14.30 1.74
C ASN A 103 -51.61 -15.14 1.22
N GLU A 104 -51.81 -15.20 -0.10
CA GLU A 104 -52.81 -16.08 -0.72
C GLU A 104 -52.51 -17.57 -0.51
N LYS A 105 -51.23 -17.99 -0.61
CA LYS A 105 -50.83 -19.37 -0.32
C LYS A 105 -51.08 -19.73 1.14
N VAL A 106 -50.79 -18.83 2.08
CA VAL A 106 -51.06 -19.05 3.50
C VAL A 106 -52.56 -19.21 3.75
N ALA A 107 -53.40 -18.34 3.17
CA ALA A 107 -54.85 -18.44 3.28
C ALA A 107 -55.40 -19.75 2.68
N GLY A 108 -54.87 -20.18 1.54
CA GLY A 108 -55.22 -21.47 0.92
C GLY A 108 -54.79 -22.66 1.77
N LEU A 109 -53.63 -22.57 2.43
CA LEU A 109 -53.13 -23.60 3.34
C LEU A 109 -53.99 -23.69 4.60
N ASP A 110 -54.39 -22.55 5.19
CA ASP A 110 -55.30 -22.49 6.34
C ASP A 110 -56.66 -23.12 6.00
N ALA A 111 -57.19 -22.85 4.81
CA ALA A 111 -58.43 -23.47 4.35
C ALA A 111 -58.31 -24.99 4.21
N LEU A 112 -57.17 -25.49 3.70
CA LEU A 112 -56.87 -26.92 3.60
C LEU A 112 -56.69 -27.57 4.98
N VAL A 113 -56.01 -26.91 5.90
CA VAL A 113 -55.85 -27.40 7.29
C VAL A 113 -57.20 -27.45 7.99
N LYS A 114 -58.03 -26.44 7.82
CA LYS A 114 -59.39 -26.40 8.37
C LYS A 114 -60.26 -27.52 7.80
N SER A 115 -60.25 -27.72 6.48
CA SER A 115 -61.04 -28.79 5.87
C SER A 115 -60.54 -30.19 6.27
N ALA A 116 -59.21 -30.36 6.41
CA ALA A 116 -58.63 -31.60 6.93
C ALA A 116 -59.04 -31.86 8.39
N GLY A 117 -59.05 -30.82 9.22
CA GLY A 117 -59.51 -30.90 10.62
C GLY A 117 -61.01 -31.23 10.73
N GLU A 118 -61.85 -30.56 9.94
CA GLU A 118 -63.29 -30.84 9.87
C GLU A 118 -63.56 -32.27 9.39
N THR A 119 -62.80 -32.77 8.41
CA THR A 119 -62.90 -34.15 7.93
C THR A 119 -62.48 -35.15 9.01
N ALA A 120 -61.41 -34.88 9.74
CA ALA A 120 -60.96 -35.75 10.84
C ALA A 120 -62.01 -35.82 11.97
N THR A 121 -62.62 -34.69 12.36
CA THR A 121 -63.69 -34.67 13.38
C THR A 121 -65.02 -35.28 12.91
N ALA A 122 -65.23 -35.42 11.61
CA ALA A 122 -66.41 -36.05 11.05
C ALA A 122 -66.26 -37.57 10.87
N GLN A 123 -65.05 -38.11 11.04
CA GLN A 123 -64.75 -39.54 10.97
C GLN A 123 -64.60 -40.21 12.36
N ASP A 124 -64.61 -39.42 13.45
CA ASP A 124 -64.79 -39.86 14.84
C ASP A 124 -66.27 -39.82 15.24
#